data_AF-A0A965Z1U2-F1
#
_entry.id   AF-A0A965Z1U2-F1
#
_cell.length_a   1.000
_cell.length_b   1.000
_cell.length_c   1.000
_cell.angle_alpha   90.00
_cell.angle_beta   90.00
_cell.angle_gamma   90.00
#
_symmetry.space_group_name_H-M   'P 1'
#
loop_
_entity.id
_entity.type
_entity.pdbx_description
1 polymer ?
#
loop_
_entity_poly.entity_id
_entity_poly.type
_entity_poly.pdbx_seq_one_letter_code
_entity_poly.pdbx_strand_id
1 'polypeptide(L)'
;GDLKARPVDHYKGNCLEGKAFQLMIDNNLSFDIALYPYELVTYGETGQVCQNWMQYRLIRHYLEVMTHEQTLVVESGHPLGLFRSRPDAPRVIITNSMMVGLFDNQADWEVAAQLGVANYGQMTAGGWMYIGPQGIVHGTFNTLLNAGRLKLGIPQECDLRGRLFVSSGLGGMSGAQPKAADIAGAVSVIAEVDGSRIATRSRQGWVQRVTADREQAFIWAEEAMKRKEPLSIAYHGNIVDLLEYADEKKIHIDLLSDQTSCHEPYSGGYCPAGISFEERTRLLHDERGQFRELVDLSLQRHYRVIARLTERGTYFFDYGNSFMKAVYDAGVKEISRNGVDEKDGFIWPSYVEDIMGPELFDYGYGPFRWVCLSGNPEDLRKTDRAAIACIDPQRRAQDRDNWVWIRDAEKHRLVVGSQARILYQDAEGRLKIALRFNE
;
A
#
# COMPACT_ATOMS: atom_id res chain seq x y z
N GLY A 1 7.65 -22.45 -12.66
CA GLY A 1 8.21 -21.56 -13.68
C GLY A 1 7.63 -20.18 -13.46
N ASP A 2 8.34 -19.14 -13.88
CA ASP A 2 7.94 -17.73 -13.74
C ASP A 2 6.54 -17.50 -14.37
N LEU A 3 5.55 -17.26 -13.52
CA LEU A 3 4.18 -16.98 -13.94
C LEU A 3 4.13 -15.53 -14.42
N LYS A 4 3.49 -15.26 -15.56
CA LYS A 4 3.31 -13.89 -16.05
C LYS A 4 1.95 -13.77 -16.69
N ALA A 5 1.31 -12.62 -16.48
CA ALA A 5 0.13 -12.24 -17.25
C ALA A 5 0.47 -12.23 -18.75
N ARG A 6 -0.34 -12.91 -19.54
CA ARG A 6 -0.23 -12.99 -21.01
C ARG A 6 -1.46 -12.34 -21.65
N PRO A 7 -1.46 -12.06 -22.96
CA PRO A 7 -2.69 -11.74 -23.66
C PRO A 7 -3.77 -12.79 -23.38
N VAL A 8 -5.01 -12.36 -23.13
CA VAL A 8 -6.10 -13.23 -22.66
C VAL A 8 -6.39 -14.40 -23.61
N ASP A 9 -6.14 -14.22 -24.91
CA ASP A 9 -6.32 -15.25 -25.94
C ASP A 9 -5.34 -16.42 -25.80
N HIS A 10 -4.27 -16.27 -25.02
CA HIS A 10 -3.31 -17.34 -24.74
C HIS A 10 -3.79 -18.28 -23.62
N TYR A 11 -4.85 -17.90 -22.88
CA TYR A 11 -5.41 -18.72 -21.82
C TYR A 11 -6.48 -19.67 -22.37
N LYS A 12 -6.43 -20.91 -21.88
CA LYS A 12 -7.50 -21.91 -22.11
C LYS A 12 -8.69 -21.55 -21.21
N GLY A 13 -9.90 -21.74 -21.73
CA GLY A 13 -11.12 -21.39 -20.99
C GLY A 13 -12.35 -21.46 -21.88
N ASN A 14 -13.47 -21.91 -21.32
CA ASN A 14 -14.77 -21.94 -22.00
C ASN A 14 -15.48 -20.57 -21.99
N CYS A 15 -15.05 -19.62 -21.16
CA CYS A 15 -15.55 -18.25 -21.09
C CYS A 15 -14.41 -17.23 -20.97
N LEU A 16 -14.66 -15.96 -21.32
CA LEU A 16 -13.66 -14.89 -21.25
C LEU A 16 -13.29 -14.55 -19.81
N GLU A 17 -14.26 -14.57 -18.91
CA GLU A 17 -14.11 -14.21 -17.51
C GLU A 17 -13.16 -15.17 -16.80
N GLY A 18 -13.29 -16.49 -17.02
CA GLY A 18 -12.36 -17.50 -16.50
C GLY A 18 -10.91 -17.24 -16.94
N LYS A 19 -10.71 -16.90 -18.21
CA LYS A 19 -9.39 -16.52 -18.76
C LYS A 19 -8.86 -15.23 -18.12
N ALA A 20 -9.71 -14.22 -17.95
CA ALA A 20 -9.35 -12.95 -17.33
C ALA A 20 -8.92 -13.13 -15.86
N PHE A 21 -9.63 -13.98 -15.08
CA PHE A 21 -9.19 -14.30 -13.72
C PHE A 21 -7.85 -15.02 -13.69
N GLN A 22 -7.60 -15.98 -14.58
CA GLN A 22 -6.30 -16.65 -14.65
C GLN A 22 -5.17 -15.68 -15.02
N LEU A 23 -5.41 -14.74 -15.94
CA LEU A 23 -4.48 -13.65 -16.25
C LEU A 23 -4.13 -12.86 -15.00
N MET A 24 -5.13 -12.48 -14.19
CA MET A 24 -4.90 -11.71 -12.98
C MET A 24 -4.21 -12.52 -11.87
N ILE A 25 -4.50 -13.81 -11.74
CA ILE A 25 -3.78 -14.70 -10.84
C ILE A 25 -2.30 -14.79 -11.23
N ASP A 26 -2.01 -15.00 -12.53
CA ASP A 26 -0.64 -15.05 -13.03
C ASP A 26 0.08 -13.70 -12.87
N ASN A 27 -0.65 -12.59 -12.97
CA ASN A 27 -0.13 -11.26 -12.67
C ASN A 27 0.24 -11.12 -11.18
N ASN A 28 -0.66 -11.50 -10.27
CA ASN A 28 -0.43 -11.46 -8.82
C ASN A 28 0.73 -12.35 -8.36
N LEU A 29 1.07 -13.38 -9.11
CA LEU A 29 2.17 -14.32 -8.83
C LEU A 29 3.42 -14.09 -9.70
N SER A 30 3.43 -13.02 -10.49
CA SER A 30 4.59 -12.67 -11.31
C SER A 30 5.79 -12.32 -10.45
N PHE A 31 6.98 -12.76 -10.84
CA PHE A 31 8.22 -12.42 -10.14
C PHE A 31 8.53 -10.93 -10.18
N ASP A 32 7.95 -10.22 -11.16
CA ASP A 32 8.06 -8.77 -11.26
C ASP A 32 7.11 -8.04 -10.28
N ILE A 33 6.12 -8.74 -9.70
CA ILE A 33 5.03 -8.16 -8.90
C ILE A 33 5.00 -8.68 -7.46
N ALA A 34 5.03 -10.00 -7.31
CA ALA A 34 4.83 -10.69 -6.05
C ALA A 34 6.06 -10.52 -5.13
N LEU A 35 5.81 -10.40 -3.83
CA LEU A 35 6.84 -10.31 -2.81
C LEU A 35 7.57 -11.65 -2.63
N TYR A 36 6.83 -12.75 -2.45
CA TYR A 36 7.35 -14.11 -2.33
C TYR A 36 6.56 -15.05 -3.26
N PRO A 37 6.88 -15.07 -4.57
CA PRO A 37 6.08 -15.75 -5.59
C PRO A 37 6.02 -17.28 -5.42
N TYR A 38 7.08 -17.91 -4.90
CA TYR A 38 7.09 -19.36 -4.67
C TYR A 38 6.17 -19.77 -3.52
N GLU A 39 5.94 -18.85 -2.59
CA GLU A 39 5.09 -18.96 -1.41
C GLU A 39 3.68 -18.43 -1.68
N LEU A 40 3.36 -18.06 -2.94
CA LEU A 40 2.09 -17.51 -3.38
C LEU A 40 1.73 -16.15 -2.75
N VAL A 41 2.70 -15.47 -2.14
CA VAL A 41 2.53 -14.17 -1.47
C VAL A 41 2.71 -13.04 -2.47
N THR A 42 1.67 -12.25 -2.69
CA THR A 42 1.73 -11.07 -3.55
C THR A 42 2.32 -9.86 -2.82
N TYR A 43 1.83 -9.51 -1.62
CA TYR A 43 2.33 -8.36 -0.84
C TYR A 43 1.87 -8.41 0.63
N GLY A 44 2.35 -7.46 1.44
CA GLY A 44 1.97 -7.34 2.85
C GLY A 44 2.53 -8.47 3.71
N GLU A 45 3.73 -8.95 3.37
CA GLU A 45 4.47 -10.08 3.98
C GLU A 45 3.79 -11.46 3.90
N THR A 46 2.48 -11.55 4.14
CA THR A 46 1.72 -12.82 4.20
C THR A 46 0.49 -12.83 3.30
N GLY A 47 0.21 -11.76 2.54
CA GLY A 47 -0.97 -11.66 1.66
C GLY A 47 -0.87 -12.57 0.44
N GLN A 48 -1.63 -13.67 0.45
CA GLN A 48 -1.53 -14.76 -0.53
C GLN A 48 -2.70 -14.80 -1.53
N VAL A 49 -2.40 -15.28 -2.74
CA VAL A 49 -3.41 -15.55 -3.79
C VAL A 49 -4.31 -16.73 -3.43
N CYS A 50 -3.70 -17.77 -2.88
CA CYS A 50 -4.31 -18.96 -2.28
C CYS A 50 -3.25 -19.64 -1.41
N GLN A 51 -3.65 -20.58 -0.56
CA GLN A 51 -2.80 -21.10 0.50
C GLN A 51 -1.65 -21.98 0.01
N ASN A 52 -1.89 -22.76 -1.06
CA ASN A 52 -0.90 -23.72 -1.55
C ASN A 52 -1.02 -24.01 -3.05
N TRP A 53 0.02 -24.61 -3.61
CA TRP A 53 0.12 -24.90 -5.04
C TRP A 53 -0.91 -25.92 -5.54
N MET A 54 -1.42 -26.80 -4.69
CA MET A 54 -2.50 -27.73 -5.07
C MET A 54 -3.80 -26.96 -5.31
N GLN A 55 -4.14 -26.03 -4.42
CA GLN A 55 -5.28 -25.13 -4.60
C GLN A 55 -5.12 -24.27 -5.86
N TYR A 56 -3.94 -23.70 -6.12
CA TYR A 56 -3.66 -22.98 -7.37
C TYR A 56 -3.98 -23.83 -8.61
N ARG A 57 -3.55 -25.11 -8.63
CA ARG A 57 -3.79 -26.03 -9.75
C ARG A 57 -5.28 -26.31 -9.95
N LEU A 58 -6.03 -26.49 -8.86
CA LEU A 58 -7.47 -26.72 -8.90
C LEU A 58 -8.24 -25.46 -9.33
N ILE A 59 -7.90 -24.28 -8.79
CA ILE A 59 -8.48 -23.00 -9.23
C ILE A 59 -8.29 -22.85 -10.73
N ARG A 60 -7.06 -23.01 -11.22
CA ARG A 60 -6.77 -22.94 -12.65
C ARG A 60 -7.61 -23.91 -13.47
N HIS A 61 -7.71 -25.17 -13.04
CA HIS A 61 -8.52 -26.17 -13.73
C HIS A 61 -9.99 -25.75 -13.79
N TYR A 62 -10.57 -25.28 -12.68
CA TYR A 62 -11.95 -24.82 -12.66
C TYR A 62 -12.18 -23.58 -13.54
N LEU A 63 -11.26 -22.62 -13.55
CA LEU A 63 -11.32 -21.46 -14.45
C LEU A 63 -11.23 -21.86 -15.94
N GLU A 64 -10.49 -22.93 -16.26
CA GLU A 64 -10.40 -23.46 -17.62
C GLU A 64 -11.72 -24.13 -18.08
N VAL A 65 -12.44 -24.83 -17.19
CA VAL A 65 -13.63 -25.62 -17.56
C VAL A 65 -14.97 -24.91 -17.30
N MET A 66 -15.00 -23.88 -16.46
CA MET A 66 -16.25 -23.19 -16.10
C MET A 66 -16.94 -22.54 -17.29
N THR A 67 -18.27 -22.53 -17.28
CA THR A 67 -19.08 -21.89 -18.32
C THR A 67 -19.68 -20.56 -17.84
N HIS A 68 -20.39 -19.86 -18.73
CA HIS A 68 -21.17 -18.66 -18.38
C HIS A 68 -22.38 -18.96 -17.47
N GLU A 69 -22.71 -20.23 -17.21
CA GLU A 69 -23.82 -20.63 -16.33
C GLU A 69 -23.33 -21.20 -15.00
N GLN A 70 -22.08 -20.91 -14.63
CA GLN A 70 -21.47 -21.40 -13.40
C GLN A 70 -20.78 -20.28 -12.62
N THR A 71 -20.66 -20.50 -11.31
CA THR A 71 -19.88 -19.67 -10.39
C THR A 71 -18.93 -20.57 -9.61
N LEU A 72 -17.65 -20.21 -9.62
CA LEU A 72 -16.63 -20.81 -8.75
C LEU A 72 -16.71 -20.19 -7.37
N VAL A 73 -16.84 -21.00 -6.33
CA VAL A 73 -16.75 -20.55 -4.93
C VAL A 73 -15.36 -20.89 -4.40
N VAL A 74 -14.68 -19.88 -3.85
CA VAL A 74 -13.35 -20.00 -3.25
C VAL A 74 -13.41 -19.53 -1.79
N GLU A 75 -12.99 -20.39 -0.87
CA GLU A 75 -13.00 -20.13 0.57
C GLU A 75 -11.57 -20.17 1.09
N SER A 76 -11.02 -19.01 1.48
CA SER A 76 -9.64 -18.88 1.95
C SER A 76 -8.63 -19.54 1.00
N GLY A 77 -8.76 -19.26 -0.30
CA GLY A 77 -7.93 -19.86 -1.35
C GLY A 77 -8.30 -21.30 -1.73
N HIS A 78 -9.15 -22.00 -0.98
CA HIS A 78 -9.62 -23.34 -1.36
C HIS A 78 -10.76 -23.26 -2.38
N PRO A 79 -10.63 -23.84 -3.59
CA PRO A 79 -11.71 -23.84 -4.56
C PRO A 79 -12.76 -24.91 -4.22
N LEU A 80 -13.79 -24.51 -3.46
CA LEU A 80 -14.88 -25.38 -3.01
C LEU A 80 -15.56 -26.11 -4.18
N GLY A 81 -15.80 -25.41 -5.28
CA GLY A 81 -16.31 -26.01 -6.52
C GLY A 81 -17.08 -25.06 -7.44
N LEU A 82 -17.58 -25.63 -8.53
CA LEU A 82 -18.42 -24.94 -9.51
C LEU A 82 -19.90 -25.23 -9.23
N PHE A 83 -20.68 -24.17 -9.07
CA PHE A 83 -22.12 -24.24 -8.83
C PHE A 83 -22.88 -23.61 -9.98
N ARG A 84 -24.06 -24.13 -10.31
CA ARG A 84 -24.91 -23.56 -11.36
C ARG A 84 -25.34 -22.14 -10.98
N SER A 85 -25.24 -21.21 -11.91
CA SER A 85 -25.68 -19.82 -11.77
C SER A 85 -26.21 -19.28 -13.11
N ARG A 86 -26.45 -17.97 -13.19
CA ARG A 86 -26.98 -17.29 -14.38
C ARG A 86 -25.88 -16.50 -15.10
N PRO A 87 -25.98 -16.23 -16.41
CA PRO A 87 -25.00 -15.43 -17.13
C PRO A 87 -24.66 -14.07 -16.52
N ASP A 88 -25.61 -13.40 -15.87
CA ASP A 88 -25.44 -12.11 -15.19
C ASP A 88 -24.85 -12.21 -13.77
N ALA A 89 -24.70 -13.42 -13.23
CA ALA A 89 -24.13 -13.64 -11.90
C ALA A 89 -22.59 -13.54 -11.92
N PRO A 90 -21.95 -13.24 -10.77
CA PRO A 90 -20.50 -13.31 -10.64
C PRO A 90 -19.98 -14.69 -11.04
N ARG A 91 -18.89 -14.71 -11.81
CA ARG A 91 -18.21 -15.93 -12.25
C ARG A 91 -17.36 -16.56 -11.13
N VAL A 92 -16.90 -15.76 -10.18
CA VAL A 92 -16.18 -16.22 -8.98
C VAL A 92 -16.68 -15.46 -7.76
N ILE A 93 -16.88 -16.17 -6.64
CA ILE A 93 -17.12 -15.59 -5.31
C ILE A 93 -15.97 -16.05 -4.41
N ILE A 94 -15.30 -15.08 -3.77
CA ILE A 94 -14.12 -15.34 -2.93
C ILE A 94 -14.39 -14.82 -1.52
N THR A 95 -14.13 -15.65 -0.53
CA THR A 95 -13.92 -15.24 0.87
C THR A 95 -12.48 -15.55 1.25
N ASN A 96 -11.85 -14.71 2.07
CA ASN A 96 -10.51 -14.98 2.60
C ASN A 96 -10.49 -14.62 4.08
N SER A 97 -9.98 -15.52 4.93
CA SER A 97 -9.81 -15.28 6.37
C SER A 97 -11.08 -14.80 7.10
N MET A 98 -12.26 -15.32 6.73
CA MET A 98 -13.47 -15.05 7.50
C MET A 98 -13.44 -15.84 8.81
N MET A 99 -13.15 -15.16 9.93
CA MET A 99 -13.06 -15.75 11.27
C MET A 99 -14.27 -15.37 12.12
N VAL A 100 -14.64 -16.23 13.08
CA VAL A 100 -15.80 -16.01 13.95
C VAL A 100 -15.38 -15.20 15.17
N GLY A 101 -15.68 -13.90 15.20
CA GLY A 101 -15.71 -13.05 16.40
C GLY A 101 -14.56 -13.27 17.40
N LEU A 102 -14.79 -14.07 18.45
CA LEU A 102 -13.78 -14.38 19.47
C LEU A 102 -12.49 -14.98 18.92
N PHE A 103 -12.57 -15.70 17.79
CA PHE A 103 -11.44 -16.30 17.08
C PHE A 103 -10.86 -15.39 15.99
N ASP A 104 -11.41 -14.19 15.79
CA ASP A 104 -10.86 -13.19 14.86
C ASP A 104 -9.69 -12.44 15.52
N ASN A 105 -8.64 -13.20 15.80
CA ASN A 105 -7.40 -12.71 16.38
C ASN A 105 -6.21 -13.45 15.76
N GLN A 106 -5.03 -12.84 15.87
CA GLN A 106 -3.81 -13.35 15.25
C GLN A 106 -3.47 -14.78 15.69
N ALA A 107 -3.62 -15.11 16.97
CA ALA A 107 -3.22 -16.42 17.50
C ALA A 107 -4.09 -17.55 16.93
N ASP A 108 -5.42 -17.36 16.94
CA ASP A 108 -6.35 -18.35 16.38
C ASP A 108 -6.26 -18.41 14.85
N TRP A 109 -6.03 -17.27 14.17
CA TRP A 109 -5.79 -17.25 12.73
C TRP A 109 -4.52 -18.02 12.35
N GLU A 110 -3.42 -17.88 13.09
CA GLU A 110 -2.18 -18.63 12.84
C GLU A 110 -2.41 -20.15 12.91
N VAL A 111 -3.15 -20.61 13.91
CA VAL A 111 -3.53 -22.03 14.03
C VAL A 111 -4.40 -22.46 12.85
N ALA A 112 -5.41 -21.67 12.48
CA ALA A 112 -6.29 -21.97 11.35
C ALA A 112 -5.55 -22.00 10.00
N ALA A 113 -4.57 -21.11 9.82
CA ALA A 113 -3.72 -21.08 8.64
C ALA A 113 -2.83 -22.33 8.57
N GLN A 114 -2.21 -22.74 9.67
CA GLN A 114 -1.39 -23.95 9.76
C GLN A 114 -2.19 -25.23 9.48
N LEU A 115 -3.46 -25.26 9.91
CA LEU A 115 -4.36 -26.39 9.67
C LEU A 115 -4.86 -26.50 8.23
N GLY A 116 -4.63 -25.49 7.38
CA GLY A 116 -5.14 -25.52 6.00
C GLY A 116 -6.51 -24.87 5.80
N VAL A 117 -7.07 -24.19 6.82
CA VAL A 117 -8.49 -23.75 6.82
C VAL A 117 -8.69 -22.23 6.81
N ALA A 118 -7.60 -21.45 6.89
CA ALA A 118 -7.62 -20.00 6.71
C ALA A 118 -6.45 -19.53 5.83
N ASN A 119 -6.64 -18.41 5.12
CA ASN A 119 -5.64 -17.82 4.24
C ASN A 119 -5.78 -16.30 4.25
N TYR A 120 -4.70 -15.60 4.59
CA TYR A 120 -4.71 -14.14 4.57
C TYR A 120 -4.65 -13.62 3.13
N GLY A 121 -5.80 -13.18 2.64
CA GLY A 121 -5.98 -12.82 1.24
C GLY A 121 -5.57 -11.41 0.86
N GLN A 122 -4.94 -10.62 1.73
CA GLN A 122 -4.77 -9.21 1.35
C GLN A 122 -6.12 -8.47 1.31
N MET A 123 -6.16 -7.43 0.49
CA MET A 123 -7.32 -6.91 -0.20
C MET A 123 -7.32 -7.42 -1.65
N THR A 124 -6.17 -7.31 -2.32
CA THR A 124 -6.05 -7.54 -3.77
C THR A 124 -5.19 -8.75 -4.13
N ALA A 125 -4.55 -9.39 -3.14
CA ALA A 125 -3.76 -10.61 -3.32
C ALA A 125 -4.69 -11.80 -3.62
N GLY A 126 -5.50 -12.21 -2.64
CA GLY A 126 -6.56 -13.21 -2.74
C GLY A 126 -7.81 -12.72 -3.46
N GLY A 127 -7.94 -11.40 -3.68
CA GLY A 127 -8.96 -10.82 -4.57
C GLY A 127 -8.57 -10.83 -6.05
N TRP A 128 -7.36 -11.28 -6.39
CA TRP A 128 -6.84 -11.41 -7.76
C TRP A 128 -6.95 -10.13 -8.59
N MET A 129 -6.56 -9.00 -8.01
CA MET A 129 -6.66 -7.68 -8.66
C MET A 129 -5.54 -6.71 -8.27
N TYR A 130 -4.38 -7.25 -7.89
CA TYR A 130 -3.20 -6.43 -7.63
C TYR A 130 -2.55 -6.04 -8.96
N ILE A 131 -2.16 -4.78 -9.09
CA ILE A 131 -1.66 -4.20 -10.35
C ILE A 131 -0.25 -3.61 -10.20
N GLY A 132 0.50 -4.17 -9.25
CA GLY A 132 1.77 -3.63 -8.82
C GLY A 132 1.63 -2.34 -8.01
N PRO A 133 2.74 -1.63 -7.81
CA PRO A 133 2.82 -0.58 -6.79
C PRO A 133 2.19 0.75 -7.23
N GLN A 134 1.75 0.89 -8.49
CA GLN A 134 1.03 2.08 -8.96
C GLN A 134 -0.24 2.38 -8.14
N GLY A 135 -0.90 1.33 -7.62
CA GLY A 135 -2.11 1.45 -6.81
C GLY A 135 -1.86 2.30 -5.56
N ILE A 136 -0.76 2.01 -4.88
CA ILE A 136 -0.40 2.69 -3.64
C ILE A 136 0.31 4.02 -3.90
N VAL A 137 1.08 4.16 -4.98
CA VAL A 137 1.66 5.47 -5.36
C VAL A 137 0.54 6.51 -5.53
N HIS A 138 -0.55 6.15 -6.22
CA HIS A 138 -1.68 7.05 -6.42
C HIS A 138 -2.41 7.38 -5.11
N GLY A 139 -2.66 6.36 -4.28
CA GLY A 139 -3.28 6.56 -2.96
C GLY A 139 -2.46 7.52 -2.10
N THR A 140 -1.14 7.30 -2.00
CA THR A 140 -0.24 8.15 -1.23
C THR A 140 -0.08 9.55 -1.80
N PHE A 141 -0.09 9.70 -3.12
CA PHE A 141 -0.12 11.01 -3.76
C PHE A 141 -1.33 11.83 -3.31
N ASN A 142 -2.52 11.22 -3.33
CA ASN A 142 -3.75 11.88 -2.88
C ASN A 142 -3.72 12.18 -1.38
N THR A 143 -3.22 11.26 -0.55
CA THR A 143 -3.09 11.51 0.90
C THR A 143 -2.22 12.72 1.17
N LEU A 144 -1.04 12.80 0.55
CA LEU A 144 -0.09 13.89 0.79
C LEU A 144 -0.64 15.24 0.29
N LEU A 145 -1.22 15.30 -0.91
CA LEU A 145 -1.81 16.54 -1.42
C LEU A 145 -2.95 17.04 -0.54
N ASN A 146 -3.86 16.15 -0.12
CA ASN A 146 -4.99 16.54 0.72
C ASN A 146 -4.54 16.89 2.13
N ALA A 147 -3.53 16.23 2.70
CA ALA A 147 -2.91 16.64 3.97
C ALA A 147 -2.34 18.06 3.87
N GLY A 148 -1.60 18.36 2.79
CA GLY A 148 -1.06 19.70 2.56
C GLY A 148 -2.13 20.79 2.46
N ARG A 149 -3.26 20.49 1.82
CA ARG A 149 -4.37 21.44 1.68
C ARG A 149 -5.12 21.65 2.99
N LEU A 150 -5.50 20.56 3.66
CA LEU A 150 -6.28 20.59 4.90
C LEU A 150 -5.49 21.15 6.07
N LYS A 151 -4.22 20.78 6.19
CA LYS A 151 -3.45 20.96 7.44
C LYS A 151 -2.37 22.04 7.31
N LEU A 152 -1.83 22.24 6.11
CA LEU A 152 -0.82 23.27 5.85
C LEU A 152 -1.39 24.50 5.12
N GLY A 153 -2.69 24.50 4.79
CA GLY A 153 -3.37 25.60 4.12
C GLY A 153 -2.91 25.83 2.68
N ILE A 154 -2.37 24.79 2.02
CA ILE A 154 -1.94 24.88 0.62
C ILE A 154 -3.17 25.06 -0.28
N PRO A 155 -3.17 26.03 -1.22
CA PRO A 155 -4.29 26.22 -2.13
C PRO A 155 -4.62 24.95 -2.93
N GLN A 156 -5.90 24.76 -3.26
CA GLN A 156 -6.36 23.57 -3.97
C GLN A 156 -5.59 23.33 -5.28
N GLU A 157 -5.26 24.38 -6.04
CA GLU A 157 -4.52 24.31 -7.31
C GLU A 157 -3.02 24.05 -7.18
N CYS A 158 -2.48 24.08 -5.96
CA CYS A 158 -1.05 23.97 -5.68
C CYS A 158 -0.64 22.56 -5.26
N ASP A 159 0.66 22.29 -5.40
CA ASP A 159 1.35 21.08 -4.97
C ASP A 159 2.15 21.34 -3.69
N LEU A 160 2.96 20.36 -3.25
CA LEU A 160 3.72 20.40 -2.01
C LEU A 160 5.13 20.99 -2.16
N ARG A 161 5.39 21.78 -3.20
CA ARG A 161 6.72 22.35 -3.42
C ARG A 161 7.18 23.21 -2.25
N GLY A 162 8.37 22.88 -1.73
CA GLY A 162 8.96 23.54 -0.57
C GLY A 162 8.48 23.00 0.78
N ARG A 163 7.77 21.86 0.80
CA ARG A 163 7.32 21.19 2.03
C ARG A 163 8.09 19.90 2.28
N LEU A 164 8.29 19.59 3.55
CA LEU A 164 8.95 18.37 4.02
C LEU A 164 7.95 17.31 4.45
N PHE A 165 8.08 16.12 3.87
CA PHE A 165 7.44 14.91 4.34
C PHE A 165 8.48 13.95 4.91
N VAL A 166 8.34 13.55 6.18
CA VAL A 166 9.19 12.51 6.79
C VAL A 166 8.35 11.27 7.05
N SER A 167 8.88 10.10 6.73
CA SER A 167 8.26 8.83 7.11
C SER A 167 9.27 7.67 7.15
N SER A 168 8.77 6.44 7.18
CA SER A 168 9.52 5.22 7.41
C SER A 168 9.00 4.07 6.55
N GLY A 169 9.87 3.10 6.31
CA GLY A 169 9.59 1.90 5.53
C GLY A 169 9.74 2.12 4.04
N LEU A 170 10.51 1.25 3.39
CA LEU A 170 10.63 1.13 1.95
C LEU A 170 10.33 -0.31 1.51
N GLY A 171 9.34 -0.94 2.15
CA GLY A 171 8.84 -2.28 1.81
C GLY A 171 8.04 -2.30 0.50
N GLY A 172 7.28 -3.37 0.28
CA GLY A 172 6.49 -3.53 -0.96
C GLY A 172 5.51 -2.36 -1.18
N MET A 173 4.74 -2.03 -0.13
CA MET A 173 3.77 -0.93 -0.12
C MET A 173 4.42 0.42 0.22
N SER A 174 5.19 0.48 1.32
CA SER A 174 5.81 1.71 1.81
C SER A 174 6.92 2.27 0.92
N GLY A 175 7.47 1.44 0.02
CA GLY A 175 8.39 1.89 -1.02
C GLY A 175 7.77 2.89 -2.01
N ALA A 176 6.44 3.02 -2.08
CA ALA A 176 5.76 3.99 -2.93
C ALA A 176 5.76 5.42 -2.40
N GLN A 177 6.01 5.61 -1.10
CA GLN A 177 5.97 6.92 -0.43
C GLN A 177 6.89 7.97 -1.08
N PRO A 178 8.18 7.70 -1.36
CA PRO A 178 9.04 8.72 -1.95
C PRO A 178 8.63 9.06 -3.39
N LYS A 179 8.14 8.07 -4.16
CA LYS A 179 7.63 8.32 -5.51
C LYS A 179 6.36 9.17 -5.50
N ALA A 180 5.46 8.90 -4.57
CA ALA A 180 4.24 9.69 -4.39
C ALA A 180 4.56 11.13 -3.96
N ALA A 181 5.50 11.31 -3.04
CA ALA A 181 5.98 12.62 -2.61
C ALA A 181 6.61 13.41 -3.76
N ASP A 182 7.45 12.76 -4.58
CA ASP A 182 8.05 13.38 -5.77
C ASP A 182 6.98 13.86 -6.76
N ILE A 183 5.93 13.05 -7.01
CA ILE A 183 4.82 13.41 -7.90
C ILE A 183 3.96 14.53 -7.30
N ALA A 184 3.78 14.54 -5.98
CA ALA A 184 3.11 15.62 -5.25
C ALA A 184 3.98 16.89 -5.11
N GLY A 185 5.21 16.90 -5.61
CA GLY A 185 6.12 18.04 -5.55
C GLY A 185 6.84 18.25 -4.22
N ALA A 186 6.70 17.33 -3.25
CA ALA A 186 7.30 17.44 -1.93
C ALA A 186 8.78 17.03 -1.92
N VAL A 187 9.49 17.46 -0.88
CA VAL A 187 10.74 16.84 -0.45
C VAL A 187 10.42 15.77 0.56
N SER A 188 10.95 14.56 0.39
CA SER A 188 10.71 13.46 1.32
C SER A 188 11.99 12.86 1.89
N VAL A 189 11.99 12.56 3.19
CA VAL A 189 13.03 11.74 3.85
C VAL A 189 12.38 10.50 4.43
N ILE A 190 12.69 9.33 3.86
CA ILE A 190 12.12 8.04 4.27
C ILE A 190 13.19 7.19 4.94
N ALA A 191 13.01 6.85 6.21
CA ALA A 191 13.92 5.98 6.96
C ALA A 191 13.67 4.50 6.64
N GLU A 192 14.73 3.74 6.40
CA GLU A 192 14.69 2.29 6.20
C GLU A 192 15.96 1.66 6.77
N VAL A 193 15.80 0.55 7.49
CA VAL A 193 16.90 -0.18 8.14
C VAL A 193 17.49 -1.27 7.23
N ASP A 194 16.68 -1.82 6.32
CA ASP A 194 17.09 -2.84 5.37
C ASP A 194 17.68 -2.22 4.09
N GLY A 195 19.01 -2.30 3.97
CA GLY A 195 19.74 -1.80 2.80
C GLY A 195 19.28 -2.43 1.47
N SER A 196 18.76 -3.67 1.49
CA SER A 196 18.25 -4.34 0.28
C SER A 196 16.98 -3.66 -0.25
N ARG A 197 16.14 -3.13 0.66
CA ARG A 197 14.92 -2.42 0.31
C ARG A 197 15.24 -1.08 -0.30
N ILE A 198 16.17 -0.32 0.30
CA ILE A 198 16.69 0.95 -0.25
C ILE A 198 17.25 0.73 -1.67
N ALA A 199 18.13 -0.25 -1.84
CA ALA A 199 18.76 -0.55 -3.13
C ALA A 199 17.72 -0.85 -4.21
N THR A 200 16.66 -1.55 -3.86
CA THR A 200 15.56 -1.86 -4.80
C THR A 200 14.85 -0.58 -5.27
N ARG A 201 14.52 0.34 -4.36
CA ARG A 201 13.76 1.56 -4.69
C ARG A 201 14.63 2.58 -5.42
N SER A 202 15.92 2.62 -5.10
CA SER A 202 16.90 3.40 -5.87
C SER A 202 17.05 2.88 -7.30
N ARG A 203 17.17 1.55 -7.52
CA ARG A 203 17.21 0.97 -8.87
C ARG A 203 15.93 1.23 -9.68
N GLN A 204 14.78 1.30 -9.01
CA GLN A 204 13.50 1.67 -9.63
C GLN A 204 13.42 3.16 -9.99
N GLY A 205 14.36 4.00 -9.52
CA GLY A 205 14.31 5.46 -9.68
C GLY A 205 13.22 6.11 -8.82
N TRP A 206 12.83 5.46 -7.73
CA TRP A 206 11.82 5.95 -6.78
C TRP A 206 12.43 6.70 -5.61
N VAL A 207 13.73 6.50 -5.38
CA VAL A 207 14.56 7.24 -4.44
C VAL A 207 15.71 7.89 -5.22
N GLN A 208 15.88 9.19 -5.07
CA GLN A 208 16.89 9.98 -5.80
C GLN A 208 18.23 10.08 -5.04
N ARG A 209 18.22 10.15 -3.72
CA ARG A 209 19.42 10.19 -2.87
C ARG A 209 19.35 9.20 -1.73
N VAL A 210 20.50 8.67 -1.34
CA VAL A 210 20.64 7.71 -0.23
C VAL A 210 21.76 8.20 0.68
N THR A 211 21.53 8.19 1.99
CA THR A 211 22.55 8.49 2.99
C THR A 211 22.28 7.71 4.28
N ALA A 212 23.35 7.30 4.98
CA ALA A 212 23.27 6.79 6.34
C ALA A 212 23.53 7.88 7.40
N ASP A 213 23.77 9.12 6.96
CA ASP A 213 23.95 10.29 7.80
C ASP A 213 22.66 11.13 7.85
N ARG A 214 22.07 11.22 9.05
CA ARG A 214 20.86 11.98 9.35
C ARG A 214 21.04 13.48 9.15
N GLU A 215 22.22 14.04 9.46
CA GLU A 215 22.51 15.46 9.22
C GLU A 215 22.50 15.74 7.72
N GLN A 216 23.20 14.90 6.95
CA GLN A 216 23.25 15.03 5.51
C GLN A 216 21.86 14.92 4.85
N ALA A 217 21.00 14.03 5.36
CA ALA A 217 19.64 13.86 4.88
C ALA A 217 18.82 15.16 5.00
N PHE A 218 18.90 15.83 6.15
CA PHE A 218 18.18 17.09 6.38
C PHE A 218 18.82 18.28 5.63
N ILE A 219 20.15 18.30 5.46
CA ILE A 219 20.82 19.32 4.62
C ILE A 219 20.29 19.26 3.18
N TRP A 220 20.26 18.07 2.58
CA TRP A 220 19.73 17.90 1.23
C TRP A 220 18.25 18.26 1.14
N ALA A 221 17.47 17.91 2.18
CA ALA A 221 16.06 18.25 2.23
C ALA A 221 15.84 19.76 2.27
N GLU A 222 16.58 20.48 3.12
CA GLU A 222 16.49 21.94 3.24
C GLU A 222 16.88 22.65 1.94
N GLU A 223 17.96 22.21 1.27
CA GLU A 223 18.39 22.74 -0.02
C GLU A 223 17.32 22.58 -1.11
N ALA A 224 16.72 21.39 -1.21
CA ALA A 224 15.68 21.10 -2.17
C ALA A 224 14.39 21.89 -1.89
N MET A 225 14.00 22.03 -0.60
CA MET A 225 12.85 22.84 -0.20
C MET A 225 13.04 24.31 -0.58
N LYS A 226 14.22 24.89 -0.33
CA LYS A 226 14.55 26.27 -0.72
C LYS A 226 14.47 26.48 -2.23
N ARG A 227 14.89 25.48 -3.02
CA ARG A 227 14.79 25.48 -4.48
C ARG A 227 13.39 25.17 -5.00
N LYS A 228 12.48 24.71 -4.14
CA LYS A 228 11.13 24.23 -4.51
C LYS A 228 11.19 23.11 -5.56
N GLU A 229 12.18 22.23 -5.42
CA GLU A 229 12.36 21.07 -6.28
C GLU A 229 12.03 19.80 -5.48
N PRO A 230 11.23 18.86 -6.03
CA PRO A 230 10.96 17.60 -5.37
C PRO A 230 12.24 16.77 -5.26
N LEU A 231 12.44 16.16 -4.10
CA LEU A 231 13.60 15.30 -3.83
C LEU A 231 13.21 14.17 -2.88
N SER A 232 13.38 12.93 -3.34
CA SER A 232 13.23 11.73 -2.53
C SER A 232 14.56 11.24 -1.96
N ILE A 233 14.65 11.22 -0.63
CA ILE A 233 15.84 10.83 0.12
C ILE A 233 15.51 9.59 0.94
N ALA A 234 16.28 8.52 0.77
CA ALA A 234 16.27 7.40 1.71
C ALA A 234 17.36 7.59 2.77
N TYR A 235 16.95 7.55 4.03
CA TYR A 235 17.85 7.49 5.17
C TYR A 235 18.06 6.02 5.56
N HIS A 236 19.28 5.50 5.42
CA HIS A 236 19.62 4.16 5.87
C HIS A 236 19.88 4.18 7.38
N GLY A 237 18.83 3.91 8.15
CA GLY A 237 18.85 3.99 9.61
C GLY A 237 17.45 3.87 10.19
N ASN A 238 17.36 3.93 11.52
CA ASN A 238 16.09 3.82 12.22
C ASN A 238 15.34 5.17 12.22
N ILE A 239 14.02 5.13 12.00
CA ILE A 239 13.17 6.33 12.02
C ILE A 239 13.26 7.07 13.36
N VAL A 240 13.36 6.34 14.48
CA VAL A 240 13.47 6.95 15.82
C VAL A 240 14.72 7.84 15.91
N ASP A 241 15.85 7.38 15.39
CA ASP A 241 17.12 8.12 15.41
C ASP A 241 17.09 9.38 14.51
N LEU A 242 16.32 9.32 13.42
CA LEU A 242 16.09 10.44 12.50
C LEU A 242 15.20 11.51 13.13
N LEU A 243 14.10 11.09 13.76
CA LEU A 243 13.15 12.01 14.40
C LEU A 243 13.73 12.63 15.67
N GLU A 244 14.46 11.87 16.48
CA GLU A 244 15.14 12.41 17.68
C GLU A 244 16.15 13.48 17.28
N TYR A 245 16.86 13.29 16.17
CA TYR A 245 17.74 14.32 15.62
C TYR A 245 17.00 15.57 15.14
N ALA A 246 15.89 15.40 14.41
CA ALA A 246 15.06 16.52 13.97
C ALA A 246 14.55 17.35 15.16
N ASP A 247 14.10 16.67 16.22
CA ASP A 247 13.65 17.31 17.45
C ASP A 247 14.80 18.08 18.14
N GLU A 248 15.96 17.43 18.36
CA GLU A 248 17.14 18.03 18.99
C GLU A 248 17.64 19.27 18.22
N LYS A 249 17.78 19.16 16.90
CA LYS A 249 18.24 20.26 16.02
C LYS A 249 17.14 21.26 15.67
N LYS A 250 15.94 21.04 16.20
CA LYS A 250 14.77 21.89 15.98
C LYS A 250 14.39 22.06 14.51
N ILE A 251 14.59 21.02 13.71
CA ILE A 251 14.20 20.98 12.30
C ILE A 251 12.68 20.84 12.24
N HIS A 252 12.03 21.73 11.48
CA HIS A 252 10.59 21.66 11.29
C HIS A 252 10.24 20.62 10.22
N ILE A 253 9.27 19.76 10.52
CA ILE A 253 8.70 18.78 9.61
C ILE A 253 7.25 19.20 9.37
N ASP A 254 6.86 19.46 8.11
CA ASP A 254 5.49 19.86 7.81
C ASP A 254 4.54 18.65 7.98
N LEU A 255 4.86 17.52 7.34
CA LEU A 255 4.08 16.29 7.35
C LEU A 255 4.92 15.12 7.88
N LEU A 256 4.38 14.36 8.84
CA LEU A 256 5.01 13.17 9.41
C LEU A 256 4.04 11.98 9.38
N SER A 257 4.55 10.80 9.06
CA SER A 257 3.79 9.54 9.09
C SER A 257 4.71 8.38 9.39
N ASP A 258 4.16 7.17 9.57
CA ASP A 258 4.91 5.92 9.63
C ASP A 258 4.27 4.87 8.72
N GLN A 259 5.08 4.08 8.02
CA GLN A 259 4.60 2.94 7.24
C GLN A 259 5.48 1.69 7.41
N THR A 260 6.06 1.53 8.60
CA THR A 260 6.64 0.25 9.03
C THR A 260 5.55 -0.83 9.14
N SER A 261 5.89 -2.11 9.25
CA SER A 261 4.88 -3.18 9.32
C SER A 261 4.42 -3.42 10.77
N CYS A 262 3.86 -2.39 11.41
CA CYS A 262 3.35 -2.46 12.79
C CYS A 262 2.07 -3.31 12.99
N HIS A 263 1.54 -3.93 11.94
CA HIS A 263 0.51 -4.97 12.05
C HIS A 263 1.11 -6.30 12.55
N GLU A 264 2.43 -6.50 12.40
CA GLU A 264 3.17 -7.65 12.93
C GLU A 264 4.52 -7.22 13.56
N PRO A 265 4.51 -6.32 14.56
CA PRO A 265 5.72 -5.66 15.05
C PRO A 265 6.68 -6.65 15.74
N TYR A 266 6.11 -7.68 16.38
CA TYR A 266 6.85 -8.71 17.12
C TYR A 266 7.35 -9.88 16.26
N SER A 267 6.99 -9.93 14.98
CA SER A 267 7.40 -10.97 14.03
C SER A 267 8.41 -10.46 13.00
N GLY A 268 8.96 -9.27 13.22
CA GLY A 268 10.01 -8.67 12.40
C GLY A 268 9.55 -7.54 11.48
N GLY A 269 8.27 -7.15 11.55
CA GLY A 269 7.73 -5.99 10.83
C GLY A 269 8.24 -4.64 11.35
N TYR A 270 8.77 -4.60 12.58
CA TYR A 270 9.36 -3.42 13.21
C TYR A 270 10.79 -3.72 13.68
N CYS A 271 11.74 -2.84 13.37
CA CYS A 271 13.12 -2.96 13.84
C CYS A 271 13.35 -2.02 15.03
N PRO A 272 13.66 -2.53 16.23
CA PRO A 272 13.97 -1.70 17.39
C PRO A 272 15.12 -0.72 17.13
N ALA A 273 15.00 0.48 17.67
CA ALA A 273 16.08 1.46 17.70
C ALA A 273 17.21 0.99 18.63
N GLY A 274 18.46 1.26 18.24
CA GLY A 274 19.66 0.88 19.01
C GLY A 274 20.27 -0.48 18.65
N ILE A 275 19.68 -1.23 17.72
CA ILE A 275 20.26 -2.47 17.16
C ILE A 275 20.32 -2.41 15.63
N SER A 276 21.19 -3.23 15.02
CA SER A 276 21.25 -3.34 13.56
C SER A 276 20.14 -4.22 13.00
N PHE A 277 19.92 -4.16 11.68
CA PHE A 277 18.96 -5.00 10.99
C PHE A 277 19.32 -6.49 11.06
N GLU A 278 20.61 -6.81 11.02
CA GLU A 278 21.16 -8.17 11.17
C GLU A 278 20.92 -8.69 12.58
N GLU A 279 21.21 -7.87 13.60
CA GLU A 279 20.99 -8.24 15.00
C GLU A 279 19.51 -8.46 15.29
N ARG A 280 18.64 -7.59 14.74
CA ARG A 280 17.20 -7.79 14.79
C ARG A 280 16.77 -9.13 14.18
N THR A 281 17.38 -9.53 13.06
CA THR A 281 17.10 -10.83 12.41
C THR A 281 17.55 -12.00 13.28
N ARG A 282 18.72 -11.90 13.91
CA ARG A 282 19.24 -12.90 14.86
C ARG A 282 18.28 -13.07 16.04
N LEU A 283 17.88 -11.97 16.68
CA LEU A 283 17.00 -12.00 17.86
C LEU A 283 15.61 -12.60 17.57
N LEU A 284 15.06 -12.41 16.37
CA LEU A 284 13.80 -13.04 15.94
C LEU A 284 13.87 -14.58 15.95
N HIS A 285 15.04 -15.13 15.66
CA HIS A 285 15.28 -16.57 15.64
C HIS A 285 15.68 -17.09 17.02
N ASP A 286 16.65 -16.44 17.66
CA ASP A 286 17.33 -16.98 18.85
C ASP A 286 16.69 -16.54 20.17
N GLU A 287 16.20 -15.30 20.28
CA GLU A 287 15.90 -14.62 21.55
C GLU A 287 14.62 -13.77 21.46
N ARG A 288 13.52 -14.40 21.05
CA ARG A 288 12.23 -13.71 20.80
C ARG A 288 11.72 -12.87 21.98
N GLY A 289 11.96 -13.31 23.22
CA GLY A 289 11.58 -12.55 24.42
C GLY A 289 12.27 -11.19 24.47
N GLN A 290 13.60 -11.19 24.31
CA GLN A 290 14.40 -9.97 24.27
C GLN A 290 14.02 -9.09 23.07
N PHE A 291 13.76 -9.69 21.91
CA PHE A 291 13.29 -8.93 20.75
C PHE A 291 12.02 -8.13 21.06
N ARG A 292 11.03 -8.76 21.70
CA ARG A 292 9.76 -8.10 22.06
C ARG A 292 9.97 -6.95 23.03
N GLU A 293 10.80 -7.14 24.06
CA GLU A 293 11.14 -6.07 25.01
C GLU A 293 11.79 -4.86 24.32
N LEU A 294 12.69 -5.11 23.36
CA LEU A 294 13.33 -4.05 22.58
C LEU A 294 12.34 -3.34 21.64
N VAL A 295 11.40 -4.08 21.03
CA VAL A 295 10.31 -3.50 20.23
C VAL A 295 9.46 -2.57 21.09
N ASP A 296 9.04 -3.01 22.27
CA ASP A 296 8.21 -2.20 23.17
C ASP A 296 8.92 -0.91 23.59
N LEU A 297 10.19 -1.01 24.01
CA LEU A 297 11.02 0.15 24.36
C LEU A 297 11.19 1.12 23.18
N SER A 298 11.37 0.59 21.97
CA SER A 298 11.53 1.41 20.78
C SER A 298 10.23 2.10 20.35
N LEU A 299 9.07 1.44 20.46
CA LEU A 299 7.76 2.03 20.17
C LEU A 299 7.42 3.14 21.15
N GLN A 300 7.74 2.97 22.43
CA GLN A 300 7.62 4.03 23.43
C GLN A 300 8.49 5.25 23.09
N ARG A 301 9.74 5.03 22.66
CA ARG A 301 10.62 6.12 22.20
C ARG A 301 10.06 6.83 20.97
N HIS A 302 9.59 6.05 20.00
CA HIS A 302 8.99 6.56 18.76
C HIS A 302 7.78 7.45 19.06
N TYR A 303 6.87 6.99 19.92
CA TYR A 303 5.74 7.79 20.40
C TYR A 303 6.18 9.11 21.03
N ARG A 304 7.13 9.07 21.97
CA ARG A 304 7.57 10.27 22.69
C ARG A 304 8.16 11.33 21.77
N VAL A 305 8.90 10.94 20.73
CA VAL A 305 9.46 11.91 19.79
C VAL A 305 8.41 12.47 18.85
N ILE A 306 7.46 11.65 18.36
CA ILE A 306 6.32 12.15 17.58
C ILE A 306 5.51 13.15 18.40
N ALA A 307 5.20 12.85 19.67
CA ALA A 307 4.48 13.76 20.56
C ALA A 307 5.15 15.14 20.63
N ARG A 308 6.46 15.20 20.91
CA ARG A 308 7.20 16.47 20.96
C ARG A 308 7.22 17.20 19.61
N LEU A 309 7.34 16.49 18.50
CA LEU A 309 7.29 17.09 17.15
C LEU A 309 5.90 17.66 16.84
N THR A 310 4.83 16.96 17.24
CA THR A 310 3.44 17.41 17.04
C THR A 310 3.08 18.61 17.91
N GLU A 311 3.57 18.67 19.17
CA GLU A 311 3.45 19.85 20.03
C GLU A 311 4.10 21.10 19.40
N ARG A 312 5.06 20.90 18.51
CA ARG A 312 5.79 21.96 17.79
C ARG A 312 5.21 22.25 16.40
N GLY A 313 4.03 21.74 16.09
CA GLY A 313 3.29 22.04 14.85
C GLY A 313 3.54 21.08 13.69
N THR A 314 4.24 19.96 13.90
CA THR A 314 4.28 18.88 12.90
C THR A 314 2.91 18.22 12.79
N TYR A 315 2.38 18.05 11.58
CA TYR A 315 1.16 17.26 11.41
C TYR A 315 1.52 15.77 11.24
N PHE A 316 1.15 14.96 12.24
CA PHE A 316 1.28 13.50 12.21
C PHE A 316 -0.04 12.83 11.85
N PHE A 317 0.02 11.81 11.00
CA PHE A 317 -1.10 10.92 10.71
C PHE A 317 -0.65 9.46 10.64
N ASP A 318 -1.50 8.55 11.12
CA ASP A 318 -1.27 7.10 11.00
C ASP A 318 -1.63 6.63 9.58
N TYR A 319 -0.75 5.81 8.96
CA TYR A 319 -0.92 5.36 7.58
C TYR A 319 -1.61 4.00 7.43
N GLY A 320 -2.39 3.60 8.44
CA GLY A 320 -3.14 2.34 8.43
C GLY A 320 -2.24 1.11 8.58
N ASN A 321 -1.16 1.22 9.34
CA ASN A 321 -0.21 0.13 9.59
C ASN A 321 -0.26 -0.42 11.02
N SER A 322 -1.30 -0.05 11.79
CA SER A 322 -1.48 -0.43 13.20
C SER A 322 -0.41 0.11 14.15
N PHE A 323 0.31 1.17 13.77
CA PHE A 323 1.36 1.78 14.61
C PHE A 323 0.81 2.21 15.97
N MET A 324 -0.31 2.94 15.99
CA MET A 324 -0.87 3.43 17.27
C MET A 324 -1.33 2.29 18.20
N LYS A 325 -1.85 1.20 17.63
CA LYS A 325 -2.20 -0.01 18.39
C LYS A 325 -0.96 -0.69 18.95
N ALA A 326 0.10 -0.82 18.15
CA ALA A 326 1.37 -1.38 18.60
C ALA A 326 1.98 -0.55 19.74
N VAL A 327 1.91 0.78 19.67
CA VAL A 327 2.35 1.69 20.74
C VAL A 327 1.52 1.50 22.02
N TYR A 328 0.21 1.34 21.91
CA TYR A 328 -0.68 1.06 23.04
C TYR A 328 -0.37 -0.27 23.73
N ASP A 329 -0.07 -1.31 22.93
CA ASP A 329 0.30 -2.64 23.39
C ASP A 329 1.68 -2.65 24.05
N ALA A 330 2.61 -1.83 23.55
CA ALA A 330 3.91 -1.57 24.17
C ALA A 330 3.83 -0.80 25.51
N GLY A 331 2.63 -0.43 25.97
CA GLY A 331 2.38 0.12 27.31
C GLY A 331 2.14 1.63 27.38
N VAL A 332 2.10 2.35 26.26
CA VAL A 332 1.77 3.78 26.22
C VAL A 332 0.24 3.93 26.25
N LYS A 333 -0.34 4.11 27.43
CA LYS A 333 -1.82 4.16 27.58
C LYS A 333 -2.41 5.51 27.19
N GLU A 334 -1.64 6.57 27.28
CA GLU A 334 -2.00 7.92 26.89
C GLU A 334 -2.24 8.11 25.39
N ILE A 335 -1.84 7.15 24.54
CA ILE A 335 -2.17 7.18 23.11
C ILE A 335 -3.65 6.85 22.84
N SER A 336 -4.31 6.14 23.76
CA SER A 336 -5.75 5.89 23.69
C SER A 336 -6.52 7.15 24.06
N ARG A 337 -7.60 7.46 23.32
CA ARG A 337 -8.46 8.61 23.63
C ARG A 337 -9.19 8.47 24.97
N ASN A 338 -9.55 7.24 25.35
CA ASN A 338 -10.26 6.97 26.60
C ASN A 338 -9.33 6.50 27.74
N GLY A 339 -8.07 6.18 27.43
CA GLY A 339 -7.06 5.72 28.39
C GLY A 339 -7.30 4.30 28.95
N VAL A 340 -8.30 3.58 28.44
CA VAL A 340 -8.72 2.25 28.94
C VAL A 340 -8.55 1.16 27.89
N ASP A 341 -9.00 1.42 26.65
CA ASP A 341 -8.93 0.49 25.53
C ASP A 341 -8.82 1.24 24.18
N GLU A 342 -8.80 0.51 23.08
CA GLU A 342 -8.67 1.04 21.71
C GLU A 342 -10.00 1.42 21.06
N LYS A 343 -11.15 1.25 21.74
CA LYS A 343 -12.47 1.31 21.10
C LYS A 343 -12.89 2.71 20.67
N ASP A 344 -12.44 3.72 21.38
CA ASP A 344 -12.67 5.13 21.03
C ASP A 344 -11.58 5.69 20.11
N GLY A 345 -10.68 4.84 19.63
CA GLY A 345 -9.53 5.21 18.80
C GLY A 345 -8.40 5.86 19.58
N PHE A 346 -7.47 6.47 18.83
CA PHE A 346 -6.22 7.01 19.34
C PHE A 346 -6.12 8.54 19.17
N ILE A 347 -5.20 9.18 19.90
CA ILE A 347 -5.08 10.65 19.96
C ILE A 347 -4.71 11.29 18.62
N TRP A 348 -3.95 10.57 17.78
CA TRP A 348 -3.67 10.99 16.42
C TRP A 348 -4.65 10.31 15.46
N PRO A 349 -5.12 11.03 14.43
CA PRO A 349 -6.04 10.43 13.48
C PRO A 349 -5.31 9.53 12.48
N SER A 350 -6.06 8.58 11.92
CA SER A 350 -5.60 7.89 10.71
C SER A 350 -5.78 8.77 9.47
N TYR A 351 -4.99 8.50 8.44
CA TYR A 351 -5.14 9.16 7.14
C TYR A 351 -6.53 8.92 6.52
N VAL A 352 -7.20 7.82 6.86
CA VAL A 352 -8.56 7.55 6.41
C VAL A 352 -9.54 8.50 7.08
N GLU A 353 -9.47 8.63 8.39
CA GLU A 353 -10.42 9.45 9.16
C GLU A 353 -10.28 10.95 8.88
N ASP A 354 -9.05 11.45 8.78
CA ASP A 354 -8.78 12.90 8.83
C ASP A 354 -8.34 13.50 7.49
N ILE A 355 -8.13 12.66 6.47
CA ILE A 355 -7.74 13.11 5.12
C ILE A 355 -8.66 12.47 4.06
N MET A 356 -8.57 11.17 3.86
CA MET A 356 -9.20 10.50 2.71
C MET A 356 -10.71 10.38 2.83
N GLY A 357 -11.24 10.18 4.04
CA GLY A 357 -12.67 10.11 4.31
C GLY A 357 -13.37 11.40 3.89
N PRO A 358 -13.07 12.52 4.56
CA PRO A 358 -13.69 13.82 4.27
C PRO A 358 -13.45 14.32 2.84
N GLU A 359 -12.27 14.08 2.26
CA GLU A 359 -11.91 14.67 0.96
C GLU A 359 -12.20 13.78 -0.25
N LEU A 360 -12.34 12.47 -0.05
CA LEU A 360 -12.52 11.52 -1.15
C LEU A 360 -13.69 10.56 -0.91
N PHE A 361 -13.64 9.75 0.15
CA PHE A 361 -14.58 8.64 0.31
C PHE A 361 -16.01 9.11 0.57
N ASP A 362 -16.21 10.19 1.33
CA ASP A 362 -17.54 10.77 1.61
C ASP A 362 -18.22 11.28 0.32
N TYR A 363 -17.44 11.58 -0.72
CA TYR A 363 -17.91 11.97 -2.04
C TYR A 363 -17.90 10.82 -3.05
N GLY A 364 -17.62 9.59 -2.62
CA GLY A 364 -17.60 8.40 -3.45
C GLY A 364 -16.31 8.23 -4.28
N TYR A 365 -15.31 9.10 -4.13
CA TYR A 365 -14.02 8.92 -4.78
C TYR A 365 -13.28 7.76 -4.15
N GLY A 366 -12.75 6.88 -4.98
CA GLY A 366 -12.04 5.69 -4.52
C GLY A 366 -11.31 5.01 -5.66
N PRO A 367 -10.49 4.00 -5.34
CA PRO A 367 -9.58 3.38 -6.30
C PRO A 367 -10.34 2.69 -7.43
N PHE A 368 -10.43 3.36 -8.57
CA PHE A 368 -10.94 2.83 -9.81
C PHE A 368 -9.77 2.35 -10.68
N ARG A 369 -9.80 1.09 -11.09
CA ARG A 369 -8.68 0.44 -11.78
C ARG A 369 -9.19 -0.40 -12.94
N TRP A 370 -8.34 -0.58 -13.93
CA TRP A 370 -8.61 -1.46 -15.06
C TRP A 370 -7.34 -2.13 -15.55
N VAL A 371 -7.52 -3.19 -16.33
CA VAL A 371 -6.47 -3.98 -16.94
C VAL A 371 -6.84 -4.25 -18.40
N CYS A 372 -5.92 -4.00 -19.32
CA CYS A 372 -6.06 -4.34 -20.72
C CYS A 372 -5.72 -5.81 -20.91
N LEU A 373 -6.76 -6.64 -21.09
CA LEU A 373 -6.63 -8.09 -21.26
C LEU A 373 -5.80 -8.50 -22.49
N SER A 374 -5.64 -7.62 -23.47
CA SER A 374 -4.75 -7.82 -24.61
C SER A 374 -3.27 -7.87 -24.24
N GLY A 375 -2.89 -7.32 -23.07
CA GLY A 375 -1.49 -7.13 -22.68
C GLY A 375 -0.74 -6.09 -23.54
N ASN A 376 -1.44 -5.34 -24.40
CA ASN A 376 -0.85 -4.38 -25.32
C ASN A 376 -0.75 -2.98 -24.67
N PRO A 377 0.46 -2.39 -24.54
CA PRO A 377 0.63 -1.03 -24.03
C PRO A 377 -0.15 0.04 -24.80
N GLU A 378 -0.41 -0.17 -26.10
CA GLU A 378 -1.19 0.79 -26.89
C GLU A 378 -2.67 0.82 -26.47
N ASP A 379 -3.23 -0.31 -26.03
CA ASP A 379 -4.59 -0.31 -25.49
C ASP A 379 -4.65 0.43 -24.16
N LEU A 380 -3.59 0.34 -23.34
CA LEU A 380 -3.48 1.15 -22.13
C LEU A 380 -3.48 2.65 -22.46
N ARG A 381 -2.70 3.10 -23.46
CA ARG A 381 -2.72 4.50 -23.93
C ARG A 381 -4.08 4.94 -24.47
N LYS A 382 -4.83 4.06 -25.13
CA LYS A 382 -6.21 4.36 -25.56
C LYS A 382 -7.12 4.54 -24.36
N THR A 383 -7.04 3.63 -23.37
CA THR A 383 -7.84 3.75 -22.14
C THR A 383 -7.46 4.98 -21.31
N ASP A 384 -6.17 5.34 -21.24
CA ASP A 384 -5.72 6.58 -20.59
C ASP A 384 -6.36 7.81 -21.27
N ARG A 385 -6.31 7.88 -22.62
CA ARG A 385 -6.97 8.96 -23.39
C ARG A 385 -8.48 9.01 -23.20
N ALA A 386 -9.14 7.85 -23.18
CA ALA A 386 -10.58 7.76 -22.97
C ALA A 386 -10.97 8.21 -21.55
N ALA A 387 -10.23 7.80 -20.51
CA ALA A 387 -10.44 8.27 -19.15
C ALA A 387 -10.23 9.78 -19.02
N ILE A 388 -9.14 10.32 -19.60
CA ILE A 388 -8.86 11.77 -19.65
C ILE A 388 -10.04 12.55 -20.23
N ALA A 389 -10.63 12.06 -21.33
CA ALA A 389 -11.74 12.73 -22.00
C ALA A 389 -13.05 12.72 -21.20
N CYS A 390 -13.20 11.81 -20.24
CA CYS A 390 -14.39 11.69 -19.39
C CYS A 390 -14.32 12.52 -18.11
N ILE A 391 -13.13 12.97 -17.70
CA ILE A 391 -12.92 13.69 -16.43
C ILE A 391 -12.91 15.20 -16.70
N ASP A 392 -13.81 15.94 -16.04
CA ASP A 392 -13.82 17.40 -16.06
C ASP A 392 -12.95 17.96 -14.92
N PRO A 393 -11.74 18.49 -15.21
CA PRO A 393 -10.84 19.01 -14.17
C PRO A 393 -11.35 20.31 -13.51
N GLN A 394 -12.42 20.94 -14.01
CA GLN A 394 -12.99 22.15 -13.41
C GLN A 394 -14.13 21.87 -12.44
N ARG A 395 -14.66 20.64 -12.42
CA ARG A 395 -15.79 20.25 -11.57
C ARG A 395 -15.41 20.28 -10.09
N ARG A 396 -14.29 19.64 -9.73
CA ARG A 396 -13.75 19.56 -8.36
C ARG A 396 -12.23 19.40 -8.35
N ALA A 397 -11.60 19.73 -7.23
CA ALA A 397 -10.17 19.52 -7.03
C ALA A 397 -9.76 18.05 -7.20
N GLN A 398 -10.59 17.11 -6.70
CA GLN A 398 -10.36 15.67 -6.85
C GLN A 398 -10.36 15.26 -8.33
N ASP A 399 -11.26 15.79 -9.16
CA ASP A 399 -11.27 15.52 -10.60
C ASP A 399 -10.01 16.06 -11.26
N ARG A 400 -9.60 17.29 -10.93
CA ARG A 400 -8.37 17.90 -11.44
C ARG A 400 -7.15 17.06 -11.11
N ASP A 401 -7.02 16.63 -9.85
CA ASP A 401 -5.86 15.85 -9.41
C ASP A 401 -5.78 14.50 -10.13
N ASN A 402 -6.93 13.83 -10.28
CA ASN A 402 -7.02 12.56 -11.00
C ASN A 402 -6.81 12.71 -12.50
N TRP A 403 -7.24 13.84 -13.09
CA TRP A 403 -6.96 14.21 -14.47
C TRP A 403 -5.46 14.47 -14.70
N VAL A 404 -4.81 15.20 -13.79
CA VAL A 404 -3.36 15.44 -13.83
C VAL A 404 -2.60 14.12 -13.69
N TRP A 405 -3.01 13.28 -12.74
CA TRP A 405 -2.44 11.95 -12.53
C TRP A 405 -2.48 11.11 -13.81
N ILE A 406 -3.66 10.93 -14.42
CA ILE A 406 -3.79 10.06 -15.61
C ILE A 406 -3.06 10.64 -16.83
N ARG A 407 -3.04 11.97 -16.98
CA ARG A 407 -2.28 12.67 -18.04
C ARG A 407 -0.79 12.36 -17.97
N ASP A 408 -0.22 12.28 -16.76
CA ASP A 408 1.21 12.09 -16.55
C ASP A 408 1.61 10.65 -16.20
N ALA A 409 0.64 9.73 -16.05
CA ALA A 409 0.86 8.36 -15.61
C ALA A 409 1.88 7.58 -16.47
N GLU A 410 1.92 7.81 -17.79
CA GLU A 410 2.93 7.19 -18.67
C GLU A 410 4.35 7.69 -18.37
N LYS A 411 4.53 8.99 -18.06
CA LYS A 411 5.83 9.59 -17.73
C LYS A 411 6.42 8.96 -16.46
N HIS A 412 5.56 8.55 -15.52
CA HIS A 412 5.97 7.96 -14.26
C HIS A 412 6.43 6.50 -14.38
N ARG A 413 6.11 5.80 -15.48
CA ARG A 413 6.54 4.42 -15.78
C ARG A 413 6.26 3.42 -14.63
N LEU A 414 5.04 3.48 -14.07
CA LEU A 414 4.64 2.67 -12.90
C LEU A 414 4.04 1.30 -13.27
N VAL A 415 3.89 0.99 -14.56
CA VAL A 415 3.30 -0.28 -15.02
C VAL A 415 4.30 -1.40 -14.84
N VAL A 416 3.89 -2.44 -14.12
CA VAL A 416 4.64 -3.68 -13.91
C VAL A 416 3.69 -4.85 -14.11
N GLY A 417 4.12 -5.87 -14.86
CA GLY A 417 3.29 -7.01 -15.27
C GLY A 417 2.20 -6.64 -16.27
N SER A 418 0.94 -6.86 -15.91
CA SER A 418 -0.21 -6.57 -16.76
C SER A 418 -0.32 -5.09 -17.10
N GLN A 419 -0.86 -4.80 -18.29
CA GLN A 419 -1.11 -3.43 -18.74
C GLN A 419 -2.30 -2.87 -17.97
N ALA A 420 -2.03 -2.21 -16.86
CA ALA A 420 -3.02 -1.77 -15.89
C ALA A 420 -2.84 -0.31 -15.52
N ARG A 421 -3.94 0.32 -15.12
CA ARG A 421 -3.97 1.70 -14.63
C ARG A 421 -4.93 1.84 -13.47
N ILE A 422 -4.68 2.85 -12.65
CA ILE A 422 -5.54 3.28 -11.55
C ILE A 422 -5.74 4.79 -11.61
N LEU A 423 -6.87 5.25 -11.08
CA LEU A 423 -7.12 6.62 -10.64
C LEU A 423 -8.28 6.60 -9.61
N TYR A 424 -8.64 7.73 -9.03
CA TYR A 424 -9.82 7.87 -8.17
C TYR A 424 -10.92 8.60 -8.91
N GLN A 425 -12.14 8.06 -8.83
CA GLN A 425 -13.36 8.71 -9.35
C GLN A 425 -14.55 8.39 -8.46
N ASP A 426 -15.54 9.29 -8.50
CA ASP A 426 -16.86 9.11 -7.91
C ASP A 426 -17.73 8.14 -8.73
N ALA A 427 -18.95 7.88 -8.25
CA ALA A 427 -19.85 6.93 -8.90
C ALA A 427 -20.15 7.28 -10.37
N GLU A 428 -20.43 8.55 -10.66
CA GLU A 428 -20.75 9.00 -12.02
C GLU A 428 -19.52 8.95 -12.94
N GLY A 429 -18.36 9.37 -12.45
CA GLY A 429 -17.10 9.29 -13.19
C GLY A 429 -16.73 7.86 -13.55
N ARG A 430 -16.85 6.92 -12.59
CA ARG A 430 -16.62 5.49 -12.84
C ARG A 430 -17.55 4.94 -13.91
N LEU A 431 -18.84 5.29 -13.85
CA LEU A 431 -19.83 4.85 -14.85
C LEU A 431 -19.47 5.36 -16.25
N LYS A 432 -19.18 6.65 -16.40
CA LYS A 432 -18.82 7.26 -17.70
C LYS A 432 -17.59 6.63 -18.31
N ILE A 433 -16.52 6.46 -17.52
CA ILE A 433 -15.28 5.86 -17.98
C ILE A 433 -15.51 4.39 -18.37
N ALA A 434 -16.23 3.62 -17.55
CA ALA A 434 -16.51 2.22 -17.83
C ALA A 434 -17.32 2.02 -19.12
N LEU A 435 -18.37 2.82 -19.33
CA LEU A 435 -19.15 2.81 -20.58
C LEU A 435 -18.27 3.18 -21.78
N ARG A 436 -17.42 4.21 -21.63
CA ARG A 436 -16.52 4.64 -22.70
C ARG A 436 -15.45 3.60 -23.05
N PHE A 437 -15.03 2.77 -22.11
CA PHE A 437 -14.13 1.64 -22.38
C PHE A 437 -14.82 0.47 -23.09
N ASN A 438 -16.15 0.36 -22.94
CA ASN A 438 -16.94 -0.71 -23.53
C ASN A 438 -17.41 -0.40 -24.96
N GLU A 439 -17.48 0.88 -25.33
CA GLU A 439 -17.62 1.37 -26.71
C GLU A 439 -16.34 1.16 -27.53
#